data_AF-A0A7X8ITN1-F1
#
_entry.id   AF-A0A7X8ITN1-F1
#
_cell.length_a   1.000
_cell.length_b   1.000
_cell.length_c   1.000
_cell.angle_alpha   90.00
_cell.angle_beta   90.00
_cell.angle_gamma   90.00
#
_symmetry.space_group_name_H-M   'P 1'
#
loop_
_entity.id
_entity.type
_entity.pdbx_description
1 polymer ?
#
loop_
_entity_poly.entity_id
_entity_poly.type
_entity_poly.pdbx_seq_one_letter_code
_entity_poly.pdbx_strand_id
1 'polypeptide(L)' 'MKNVKTERLLTIIILLYLLIIIFPFIWVLITSFKPESEIWGTNALSIFGSEFTTEHYRSLFRGEIFNAL' A
#
# COMPACT_ATOMS: atom_id res chain seq x y z
N MET A 1 -2.31 -6.01 -40.67
CA MET A 1 -1.31 -4.93 -40.51
C MET A 1 -1.34 -4.48 -39.05
N LYS A 2 -0.26 -4.68 -38.28
CA LYS A 2 -0.20 -4.21 -36.89
C LYS A 2 -0.17 -2.69 -36.86
N ASN A 3 -1.15 -2.06 -36.20
CA ASN A 3 -1.18 -0.62 -36.04
C ASN A 3 -0.37 -0.25 -34.80
N VAL A 4 0.95 -0.06 -34.97
CA VAL A 4 1.95 0.14 -33.89
C VAL A 4 1.54 1.27 -32.92
N LYS A 5 0.79 2.27 -33.41
CA LYS A 5 0.25 3.36 -32.57
C LYS A 5 -0.80 2.85 -31.57
N THR A 6 -1.72 1.99 -32.02
CA THR A 6 -2.74 1.37 -31.17
C THR A 6 -2.13 0.44 -30.15
N GLU A 7 -1.15 -0.39 -30.55
CA GLU A 7 -0.45 -1.29 -29.63
C GLU A 7 0.25 -0.50 -28.51
N ARG A 8 0.99 0.58 -28.85
CA ARG A 8 1.63 1.44 -27.85
C ARG A 8 0.63 2.11 -26.90
N LEU A 9 -0.50 2.60 -27.44
CA LEU A 9 -1.55 3.21 -26.62
C LEU A 9 -2.12 2.19 -25.62
N LEU A 10 -2.44 0.98 -26.09
CA LEU A 10 -2.96 -0.10 -25.24
C LEU A 10 -1.94 -0.49 -24.17
N THR A 11 -0.65 -0.60 -24.51
CA THR A 11 0.40 -0.89 -23.52
C THR A 11 0.47 0.18 -22.44
N ILE A 12 0.41 1.46 -22.79
CA ILE A 12 0.42 2.57 -21.80
C ILE A 12 -0.81 2.49 -20.89
N ILE A 13 -2.00 2.25 -21.46
CA ILE A 13 -3.24 2.10 -20.69
C ILE A 13 -3.14 0.93 -19.71
N ILE A 14 -2.62 -0.22 -20.16
CA ILE A 14 -2.41 -1.40 -19.31
C ILE A 14 -1.43 -1.09 -18.18
N LEU A 15 -0.32 -0.40 -18.45
CA LEU A 15 0.65 -0.02 -17.43
C LEU A 15 0.03 0.92 -16.38
N LEU A 16 -0.74 1.92 -16.79
CA LEU A 16 -1.45 2.82 -15.88
C LEU A 16 -2.49 2.08 -15.04
N TYR A 17 -3.24 1.16 -15.67
CA TYR A 17 -4.21 0.32 -14.98
C TYR A 17 -3.55 -0.56 -13.91
N LEU A 18 -2.42 -1.20 -14.24
CA LEU A 18 -1.65 -1.99 -13.29
C LEU A 18 -1.10 -1.13 -12.14
N LEU A 19 -0.62 0.09 -12.43
CA LEU A 19 -0.15 1.01 -11.40
C LEU A 19 -1.27 1.36 -10.40
N ILE A 20 -2.48 1.63 -10.90
CA ILE A 20 -3.65 1.91 -10.06
C ILE A 20 -4.01 0.70 -9.20
N ILE A 21 -3.97 -0.51 -9.76
CA ILE A 21 -4.26 -1.75 -9.01
C ILE A 21 -3.22 -2.01 -7.93
N ILE A 22 -1.94 -1.79 -8.22
CA ILE A 22 -0.84 -2.09 -7.29
C ILE A 22 -0.76 -1.04 -6.18
N PHE A 23 -1.16 0.21 -6.45
CA PHE A 23 -1.14 1.32 -5.50
C PHE A 23 -1.68 0.98 -4.10
N PRO A 24 -2.91 0.44 -3.92
CA PRO A 24 -3.42 0.11 -2.58
C PRO A 24 -2.56 -0.91 -1.84
N PHE A 25 -1.93 -1.86 -2.53
CA PHE A 25 -1.06 -2.86 -1.89
C PHE A 25 0.26 -2.25 -1.43
N ILE A 26 0.86 -1.38 -2.25
CA ILE A 26 2.05 -0.62 -1.85
C ILE A 26 1.71 0.29 -0.67
N TRP A 27 0.56 0.95 -0.71
CA TRP A 27 0.10 1.83 0.36
C TRP A 27 -0.04 1.06 1.67
N VAL A 28 -0.75 -0.07 1.67
CA VAL A 28 -0.92 -0.94 2.85
C VAL A 28 0.43 -1.45 3.38
N LEU A 29 1.35 -1.83 2.50
CA LEU A 29 2.68 -2.27 2.91
C LEU A 29 3.43 -1.16 3.65
N ILE A 30 3.45 0.05 3.10
CA ILE A 30 4.12 1.20 3.72
C ILE A 30 3.46 1.57 5.05
N THR A 31 2.13 1.66 5.09
CA THR A 31 1.41 2.05 6.32
C THR A 31 1.48 0.98 7.40
N SER A 32 1.67 -0.29 7.05
CA SER A 32 1.87 -1.36 8.05
C SER A 32 3.09 -1.18 8.94
N PHE A 33 4.04 -0.32 8.52
CA PHE A 33 5.23 0.02 9.31
C PHE A 33 5.13 1.39 10.00
N LYS A 34 3.96 2.04 9.98
CA LYS A 34 3.72 3.32 10.65
C LYS A 34 3.01 3.13 11.99
N PRO A 35 3.28 4.00 12.98
CA PRO A 35 2.50 4.04 14.22
C PRO A 35 1.06 4.51 13.94
N GLU A 36 0.09 4.08 14.75
CA GLU A 36 -1.33 4.41 14.54
C GLU A 36 -1.61 5.92 14.45
N SER A 37 -0.90 6.71 15.26
CA SER A 37 -1.00 8.18 15.26
C SER A 37 -0.66 8.81 13.91
N GLU A 38 0.23 8.18 13.13
CA GLU A 38 0.62 8.64 11.80
C GLU A 38 -0.30 8.12 10.69
N ILE A 39 -1.03 7.03 10.93
CA ILE A 39 -2.00 6.48 9.97
C ILE A 39 -3.29 7.33 9.95
N TRP A 40 -3.73 7.79 11.12
CA TRP A 40 -5.00 8.51 11.29
C TRP A 40 -4.85 10.01 11.57
N GLY A 41 -3.62 10.51 11.74
CA GLY A 41 -3.33 11.90 12.08
C GLY A 41 -3.14 12.83 10.89
N THR A 42 -2.67 14.05 11.16
CA THR A 42 -2.47 15.12 10.17
C THR A 42 -1.47 14.75 9.06
N ASN A 43 -0.60 13.76 9.31
CA ASN A 43 0.40 13.24 8.36
C ASN A 43 -0.01 11.91 7.68
N ALA A 44 -1.30 11.55 7.71
CA ALA A 44 -1.82 10.29 7.15
C ALA A 44 -1.39 10.01 5.70
N LEU A 45 -1.31 11.07 4.88
CA LEU A 45 -0.94 10.97 3.45
C LEU A 45 0.56 11.07 3.17
N SER A 46 1.41 11.23 4.20
CA SER A 46 2.86 11.22 4.00
C SER A 46 3.30 9.87 3.45
N ILE A 47 4.16 9.82 2.44
CA ILE A 47 4.66 8.54 1.90
C ILE A 47 5.60 7.88 2.92
N PHE A 48 6.43 8.66 3.60
CA PHE A 48 7.35 8.15 4.62
C PHE A 48 6.83 8.56 6.00
N GLY A 49 6.75 7.60 6.91
CA GLY A 49 6.49 7.90 8.32
C GLY A 49 7.69 8.57 8.96
N SER A 50 7.45 9.33 10.05
CA SER A 50 8.55 9.84 10.88
C SER A 50 9.24 8.72 11.63
N GLU A 51 8.49 7.66 11.98
CA GLU A 51 8.99 6.52 12.72
C GLU A 51 8.62 5.19 12.06
N PHE A 52 9.59 4.26 12.04
CA PHE A 52 9.37 2.88 11.61
C PHE A 52 8.99 2.02 12.82
N THR A 53 7.89 1.27 12.72
CA THR A 53 7.42 0.34 13.76
C THR A 53 7.03 -1.01 13.19
N THR A 54 7.07 -2.03 14.05
CA THR A 54 6.58 -3.40 13.78
C THR A 54 5.51 -3.82 14.77
N GLU A 55 4.95 -2.87 15.53
CA GLU A 55 4.00 -3.12 16.60
C GLU A 55 2.76 -3.88 16.13
N HIS A 56 2.19 -3.50 14.99
CA HIS A 56 1.06 -4.19 14.34
C HIS A 56 1.32 -5.69 14.17
N TYR A 57 2.51 -6.04 13.64
CA TYR A 57 2.93 -7.41 13.47
C TYR A 57 3.11 -8.12 14.82
N ARG A 58 3.77 -7.48 15.79
CA ARG A 58 3.94 -8.06 17.13
C ARG A 58 2.58 -8.33 17.80
N SER A 59 1.61 -7.44 17.65
CA SER A 59 0.26 -7.62 18.20
C SER A 59 -0.49 -8.79 17.55
N LEU A 60 -0.32 -9.01 16.24
CA LEU A 60 -0.82 -10.21 15.54
C LEU A 60 -0.26 -11.51 16.15
N PHE A 61 1.05 -11.56 16.42
CA PHE A 61 1.72 -12.77 16.92
C PHE A 61 1.66 -12.95 18.45
N ARG A 62 1.34 -11.91 19.22
CA ARG A 62 1.18 -11.99 20.68
C ARG A 62 -0.14 -12.63 21.13
N GLY A 63 -1.00 -13.03 20.20
CA GLY A 63 -2.23 -13.76 20.52
C GLY A 63 -3.40 -12.87 20.92
N GLU A 64 -3.27 -11.54 20.95
CA GLU A 64 -4.40 -10.66 21.27
C GLU A 64 -5.57 -10.87 20.31
N ILE A 65 -5.28 -11.09 19.02
CA ILE A 65 -6.31 -11.32 18.01
C ILE A 65 -6.85 -12.76 18.08
N PHE A 66 -6.03 -13.75 18.44
CA PHE A 66 -6.49 -15.13 18.62
C PHE A 66 -7.31 -15.33 19.89
N ASN A 67 -7.11 -14.48 20.91
CA ASN A 67 -7.88 -14.48 22.15
C ASN A 67 -9.10 -13.53 22.10
N ALA A 68 -9.21 -12.67 21.09
CA ALA A 68 -10.31 -11.72 20.90
C ALA A 68 -11.42 -12.19 19.94
N LEU A 69 -11.26 -13.38 19.33
CA LEU A 69 -12.25 -14.10 18.51
C LEU A 69 -12.94 -15.17 19.34
#